data_AF-A0A352BCU6-F1
#
_entry.id   AF-A0A352BCU6-F1
#
_cell.length_a   1.000
_cell.length_b   1.000
_cell.length_c   1.000
_cell.angle_alpha   90.00
_cell.angle_beta   90.00
_cell.angle_gamma   90.00
#
_symmetry.space_group_name_H-M   'P 1'
#
loop_
_entity.id
_entity.type
_entity.pdbx_description
1 polymer ?
#
loop_
_entity_poly.entity_id
_entity_poly.type
_entity_poly.pdbx_seq_one_letter_code
_entity_poly.pdbx_strand_id
1 'polypeptide(L)'
;RFILRLCVGYIENEDSFFDMIDGSSISDFALPDEVKDLQITNEELKAWKEKIDAVSLSDEAKAVISAIRKELTSRNEKLMEENKNSKDSDWQRELFEVGDRRWKKIAHILKASAFLNDRTEVDLMDCQLIEYCIWSTEKQQKQARDIVEKCIKQNGVDCDSAIEEIQEQIEEFKAAVDEAWFEKVKEPATDKIVTIDGQKCYECTRDGTSETWYVSVECGRHYSYSSYHDVYNGTNYHTHSTFSKTGNKISCWDTFTIKKNPAKTHVEAKKFSDIAYETLQKKFKQERYVQIVDRINKQIEELKSQKEQDAVPFKANLFANQEYNTSITAKIDAAIQELEDAGVALDKQQNRYFKTNLSASLSVGDVLLKNGTIYTAGEIDSLSAEEKENVIAVVCLAGEKAYALGIEQYKDTWDNTAKKASDYGSKNELPSKYASGWAVPDKDLLSKIWENRELINKSLEAVGNELATLTAEEYWSSSKNGESAAFYQLFDDRGHQDHTTKDHEYAVCLVREWKKE
;
A
#
# COMPACT_ATOMS: atom_id res chain seq x y z
N ARG A 1 -9.45 -28.52 48.24
CA ARG A 1 -8.39 -27.49 48.42
C ARG A 1 -7.14 -27.74 47.55
N PHE A 2 -7.10 -28.84 46.79
CA PHE A 2 -6.04 -29.13 45.82
C PHE A 2 -6.05 -28.12 44.67
N ILE A 3 -4.84 -27.75 44.23
CA ILE A 3 -4.62 -26.73 43.22
C ILE A 3 -4.41 -27.37 41.85
N LEU A 4 -3.42 -28.26 41.74
CA LEU A 4 -3.15 -29.06 40.55
C LEU A 4 -4.10 -30.25 40.48
N ARG A 5 -4.57 -30.56 39.27
CA ARG A 5 -5.35 -31.75 38.95
C ARG A 5 -4.82 -32.36 37.66
N LEU A 6 -4.40 -33.61 37.77
CA LEU A 6 -3.89 -34.42 36.68
C LEU A 6 -4.73 -35.70 36.63
N CYS A 7 -5.27 -36.02 35.45
CA CYS A 7 -5.90 -37.30 35.21
C CYS A 7 -4.80 -38.28 34.79
N VAL A 8 -4.58 -39.33 35.57
CA VAL A 8 -3.58 -40.37 35.28
C VAL A 8 -4.34 -41.60 34.79
N GLY A 9 -4.12 -41.95 33.52
CA GLY A 9 -4.71 -43.14 32.90
C GLY A 9 -4.00 -44.43 33.29
N TYR A 10 -4.49 -45.55 32.76
CA TYR A 10 -3.81 -46.84 32.87
C TYR A 10 -2.59 -46.88 31.92
N ILE A 11 -1.62 -47.75 32.22
CA ILE A 11 -0.48 -47.97 31.33
C ILE A 11 -1.00 -48.58 30.01
N GLU A 12 -0.79 -47.87 28.91
CA GLU A 12 -1.23 -48.32 27.57
C GLU A 12 -0.19 -49.19 26.87
N ASN A 13 1.10 -48.97 27.14
CA ASN A 13 2.18 -49.75 26.55
C ASN A 13 2.31 -51.11 27.25
N GLU A 14 2.17 -52.20 26.48
CA GLU A 14 2.20 -53.57 27.03
C GLU A 14 3.51 -53.90 27.73
N ASP A 15 4.67 -53.53 27.17
CA ASP A 15 5.97 -53.84 27.76
C ASP A 15 6.13 -53.17 29.13
N SER A 16 5.79 -51.88 29.23
CA SER A 16 5.79 -51.13 30.49
C SER A 16 4.77 -51.65 31.51
N PHE A 17 3.64 -52.20 31.03
CA PHE A 17 2.68 -52.87 31.89
C PHE A 17 3.25 -54.17 32.45
N PHE A 18 3.89 -54.99 31.62
CA PHE A 18 4.56 -56.24 32.04
C PHE A 18 5.75 -55.95 32.97
N ASP A 19 6.58 -54.95 32.67
CA ASP A 19 7.67 -54.49 33.53
C ASP A 19 7.17 -54.07 34.92
N MET A 20 6.04 -53.34 34.97
CA MET A 20 5.44 -52.92 36.23
C MET A 20 4.93 -54.10 37.07
N ILE A 21 4.31 -55.11 36.46
CA ILE A 21 3.76 -56.27 37.20
C ILE A 21 4.82 -57.32 37.55
N ASP A 22 5.88 -57.44 36.74
CA ASP A 22 7.04 -58.29 37.01
C ASP A 22 8.00 -57.64 38.01
N GLY A 23 7.91 -56.31 38.15
CA GLY A 23 8.63 -55.54 39.17
C GLY A 23 8.32 -56.03 40.59
N SER A 24 9.36 -56.28 41.38
CA SER A 24 9.19 -56.61 42.80
C SER A 24 8.41 -55.50 43.51
N SER A 25 7.52 -55.86 44.44
CA SER A 25 6.82 -54.90 45.32
C SER A 25 7.84 -54.21 46.24
N ILE A 26 8.44 -53.13 45.77
CA ILE A 26 9.48 -52.36 46.50
C ILE A 26 8.83 -51.76 47.75
N SER A 27 9.14 -52.30 48.93
CA SER A 27 8.76 -51.71 50.22
C SER A 27 9.79 -50.75 50.79
N ASP A 28 10.99 -50.67 50.22
CA ASP A 28 12.06 -49.75 50.66
C ASP A 28 12.63 -48.97 49.48
N PHE A 29 11.99 -47.85 49.14
CA PHE A 29 12.54 -46.88 48.20
C PHE A 29 13.72 -46.16 48.87
N ALA A 30 14.94 -46.43 48.39
CA ALA A 30 16.14 -45.67 48.73
C ALA A 30 16.63 -44.95 47.48
N LEU A 31 16.89 -43.65 47.60
CA LEU A 31 17.47 -42.86 46.52
C LEU A 31 18.90 -43.36 46.23
N PRO A 32 19.25 -43.59 44.94
CA PRO A 32 20.63 -43.92 44.55
C PRO A 32 21.63 -42.90 45.09
N ASP A 33 22.83 -43.34 45.47
CA ASP A 33 23.87 -42.46 46.02
C ASP A 33 24.22 -41.30 45.06
N GLU A 34 24.13 -41.55 43.76
CA GLU A 34 24.40 -40.59 42.67
C GLU A 34 23.44 -39.39 42.65
N VAL A 35 22.21 -39.52 43.19
CA VAL A 35 21.21 -38.43 43.23
C VAL A 35 20.98 -37.88 44.63
N LYS A 36 21.68 -38.39 45.65
CA LYS A 36 21.59 -37.87 47.01
C LYS A 36 22.08 -36.41 47.09
N ASP A 37 23.08 -36.06 46.29
CA ASP A 37 23.60 -34.69 46.20
C ASP A 37 22.60 -33.70 45.55
N LEU A 38 21.55 -34.20 44.88
CA LEU A 38 20.46 -33.39 44.31
C LEU A 38 19.30 -33.18 45.30
N GLN A 39 19.37 -33.75 46.51
CA GLN A 39 18.30 -33.60 47.49
C GLN A 39 18.21 -32.17 48.01
N ILE A 40 17.02 -31.61 47.90
CA ILE A 40 16.70 -30.29 48.43
C ILE A 40 16.57 -30.40 49.96
N THR A 41 17.43 -29.68 50.67
CA THR A 41 17.40 -29.59 52.14
C THR A 41 16.22 -28.75 52.64
N ASN A 42 15.89 -28.85 53.93
CA ASN A 42 14.83 -28.04 54.52
C ASN A 42 15.18 -26.55 54.54
N GLU A 43 16.47 -26.24 54.72
CA GLU A 43 17.02 -24.89 54.66
C GLU A 43 16.85 -24.30 53.25
N GLU A 44 17.21 -25.06 52.21
CA GLU A 44 17.01 -24.65 50.82
C GLU A 44 15.54 -24.48 50.50
N LEU A 45 14.68 -25.42 50.89
CA LEU A 45 13.24 -25.34 50.67
C LEU A 45 12.64 -24.07 51.31
N LYS A 46 13.11 -23.68 52.49
CA LYS A 46 12.68 -22.45 53.16
C LYS A 46 13.15 -21.21 52.39
N ALA A 47 14.41 -21.19 51.97
CA ALA A 47 14.97 -20.10 51.18
C ALA A 47 14.28 -19.96 49.81
N TRP A 48 13.95 -21.09 49.16
CA TRP A 48 13.28 -21.10 47.86
C TRP A 48 11.87 -20.52 47.94
N LYS A 49 11.13 -20.72 49.03
CA LYS A 49 9.81 -20.09 49.21
C LYS A 49 9.88 -18.56 49.14
N GLU A 50 10.85 -17.97 49.81
CA GLU A 50 11.06 -16.52 49.80
C GLU A 50 11.47 -16.02 48.40
N LYS A 51 12.35 -16.77 47.72
CA LYS A 51 12.79 -16.46 46.35
C LYS A 51 11.65 -16.57 45.33
N ILE A 52 10.82 -17.61 45.43
CA ILE A 52 9.63 -17.82 44.58
C ILE A 52 8.66 -16.66 44.74
N ASP A 53 8.39 -16.22 45.97
CA ASP A 53 7.46 -15.11 46.20
C ASP A 53 7.96 -13.78 45.59
N ALA A 54 9.28 -13.61 45.49
CA ALA A 54 9.93 -12.44 44.90
C ALA A 54 9.87 -12.39 43.36
N VAL A 55 9.62 -13.51 42.67
CA VAL A 55 9.46 -13.56 41.21
C VAL A 55 8.29 -12.65 40.77
N SER A 56 8.48 -11.84 39.72
CA SER A 56 7.43 -10.98 39.16
C SER A 56 6.53 -11.70 38.18
N LEU A 57 5.34 -11.15 37.94
CA LEU A 57 4.53 -11.50 36.78
C LEU A 57 4.85 -10.48 35.68
N SER A 58 5.22 -10.95 34.50
CA SER A 58 5.33 -10.11 33.30
C SER A 58 3.98 -9.51 32.92
N ASP A 59 3.98 -8.47 32.09
CA ASP A 59 2.74 -7.85 31.62
C ASP A 59 1.97 -8.79 30.67
N GLU A 60 2.68 -9.59 29.89
CA GLU A 60 2.15 -10.65 29.03
C GLU A 60 1.44 -11.73 29.88
N ALA A 61 2.08 -12.21 30.96
CA ALA A 61 1.46 -13.18 31.87
C ALA A 61 0.22 -12.61 32.57
N LYS A 62 0.25 -11.32 32.97
CA LYS A 62 -0.94 -10.64 33.54
C LYS A 62 -2.07 -10.54 32.51
N ALA A 63 -1.75 -10.21 31.25
CA ALA A 63 -2.71 -10.12 30.17
C ALA A 63 -3.38 -11.48 29.91
N VAL A 64 -2.60 -12.56 29.84
CA VAL A 64 -3.12 -13.94 29.72
C VAL A 64 -4.04 -14.31 30.88
N ILE A 65 -3.61 -14.07 32.13
CA ILE A 65 -4.44 -14.36 33.31
C ILE A 65 -5.76 -13.57 33.25
N SER A 66 -5.70 -12.29 32.87
CA SER A 66 -6.89 -11.47 32.70
C SER A 66 -7.80 -11.99 31.59
N ALA A 67 -7.24 -12.40 30.45
CA ALA A 67 -7.99 -12.94 29.31
C ALA A 67 -8.70 -14.24 29.70
N ILE A 68 -8.00 -15.16 30.38
CA ILE A 68 -8.59 -16.42 30.88
C ILE A 68 -9.74 -16.12 31.84
N ARG A 69 -9.57 -15.20 32.79
CA ARG A 69 -10.66 -14.81 33.71
C ARG A 69 -11.90 -14.32 32.97
N LYS A 70 -11.73 -13.47 31.96
CA LYS A 70 -12.85 -12.96 31.14
C LYS A 70 -13.52 -14.07 30.34
N GLU A 71 -12.75 -14.95 29.72
CA GLU A 71 -13.26 -16.08 28.92
C GLU A 71 -14.06 -17.06 29.80
N LEU A 72 -13.57 -17.38 31.00
CA LEU A 72 -14.29 -18.23 31.95
C LEU A 72 -15.64 -17.62 32.36
N THR A 73 -15.68 -16.31 32.64
CA THR A 73 -16.92 -15.59 32.95
C THR A 73 -17.90 -15.64 31.79
N SER A 74 -17.46 -15.27 30.58
CA SER A 74 -18.32 -15.25 29.38
C SER A 74 -18.86 -16.64 29.05
N ARG A 75 -18.04 -17.69 29.22
CA ARG A 75 -18.47 -19.07 29.02
C ARG A 75 -19.51 -19.50 30.05
N ASN A 76 -19.29 -19.19 31.33
CA ASN A 76 -20.25 -19.48 32.38
C ASN A 76 -21.59 -18.78 32.12
N GLU A 77 -21.57 -17.50 31.70
CA GLU A 77 -22.77 -16.75 31.33
C GLU A 77 -23.53 -17.40 30.17
N LYS A 78 -22.82 -17.81 29.11
CA LYS A 78 -23.42 -18.56 27.98
C LYS A 78 -24.07 -19.87 28.44
N LEU A 79 -23.36 -20.67 29.23
CA LEU A 79 -23.88 -21.93 29.79
C LEU A 79 -25.13 -21.71 30.64
N MET A 80 -25.16 -20.66 31.45
CA MET A 80 -26.33 -20.29 32.26
C MET A 80 -27.52 -19.89 31.39
N GLU A 81 -27.31 -19.09 30.33
CA GLU A 81 -28.41 -18.66 29.44
C GLU A 81 -28.94 -19.84 28.60
N GLU A 82 -28.06 -20.69 28.07
CA GLU A 82 -28.43 -21.90 27.31
C GLU A 82 -29.25 -22.89 28.15
N ASN A 83 -29.00 -22.94 29.47
CA ASN A 83 -29.66 -23.87 30.39
C ASN A 83 -30.71 -23.24 31.31
N LYS A 84 -31.08 -21.97 31.08
CA LYS A 84 -31.99 -21.18 31.94
C LYS A 84 -33.37 -21.82 32.16
N ASN A 85 -33.86 -22.55 31.18
CA ASN A 85 -35.14 -23.27 31.22
C ASN A 85 -34.98 -24.79 31.45
N SER A 86 -33.75 -25.27 31.66
CA SER A 86 -33.48 -26.68 31.89
C SER A 86 -33.97 -27.10 33.27
N LYS A 87 -34.70 -28.23 33.33
CA LYS A 87 -35.06 -28.89 34.60
C LYS A 87 -33.92 -29.76 35.15
N ASP A 88 -32.93 -30.06 34.32
CA ASP A 88 -31.72 -30.73 34.74
C ASP A 88 -30.77 -29.70 35.35
N SER A 89 -30.20 -30.01 36.51
CA SER A 89 -29.26 -29.13 37.24
C SER A 89 -27.81 -29.59 37.11
N ASP A 90 -27.55 -30.70 36.41
CA ASP A 90 -26.21 -31.28 36.28
C ASP A 90 -25.23 -30.32 35.57
N TRP A 91 -25.73 -29.47 34.66
CA TRP A 91 -24.95 -28.44 33.96
C TRP A 91 -24.29 -27.43 34.91
N GLN A 92 -24.84 -27.21 36.11
CA GLN A 92 -24.25 -26.30 37.10
C GLN A 92 -22.86 -26.77 37.56
N ARG A 93 -22.62 -28.10 37.54
CA ARG A 93 -21.31 -28.68 37.88
C ARG A 93 -20.25 -28.40 36.82
N GLU A 94 -20.68 -28.02 35.62
CA GLU A 94 -19.79 -27.68 34.50
C GLU A 94 -19.46 -26.18 34.44
N LEU A 95 -19.91 -25.38 35.42
CA LEU A 95 -19.45 -24.01 35.61
C LEU A 95 -18.01 -23.98 36.15
N PHE A 96 -17.20 -23.07 35.63
CA PHE A 96 -15.85 -22.83 36.14
C PHE A 96 -15.88 -21.94 37.37
N GLU A 97 -15.83 -22.53 38.56
CA GLU A 97 -15.80 -21.81 39.84
C GLU A 97 -14.35 -21.58 40.32
N VAL A 98 -13.66 -20.60 39.72
CA VAL A 98 -12.27 -20.25 40.04
C VAL A 98 -12.22 -18.93 40.83
N GLY A 99 -12.35 -19.02 42.16
CA GLY A 99 -12.29 -17.85 43.04
C GLY A 99 -10.88 -17.28 43.26
N ASP A 100 -10.78 -16.06 43.79
CA ASP A 100 -9.53 -15.30 43.99
C ASP A 100 -8.45 -16.07 44.78
N ARG A 101 -8.87 -16.85 45.77
CA ARG A 101 -7.95 -17.69 46.54
C ARG A 101 -7.25 -18.74 45.67
N ARG A 102 -7.95 -19.28 44.67
CA ARG A 102 -7.35 -20.22 43.70
C ARG A 102 -6.40 -19.46 42.79
N TRP A 103 -6.78 -18.31 42.26
CA TRP A 103 -5.89 -17.47 41.46
C TRP A 103 -4.59 -17.09 42.18
N LYS A 104 -4.64 -16.74 43.46
CA LYS A 104 -3.43 -16.48 44.27
C LYS A 104 -2.49 -17.70 44.32
N LYS A 105 -3.05 -18.91 44.41
CA LYS A 105 -2.27 -20.16 44.39
C LYS A 105 -1.73 -20.49 43.00
N ILE A 106 -2.51 -20.24 41.95
CA ILE A 106 -2.07 -20.38 40.55
C ILE A 106 -0.85 -19.49 40.34
N ALA A 107 -0.93 -18.20 40.68
CA ALA A 107 0.19 -17.28 40.54
C ALA A 107 1.45 -17.76 41.27
N HIS A 108 1.32 -18.33 42.47
CA HIS A 108 2.47 -18.90 43.19
C HIS A 108 3.08 -20.13 42.47
N ILE A 109 2.27 -20.97 41.82
CA ILE A 109 2.77 -22.07 40.97
C ILE A 109 3.53 -21.52 39.76
N LEU A 110 2.98 -20.49 39.10
CA LEU A 110 3.64 -19.87 37.95
C LEU A 110 5.00 -19.30 38.34
N LYS A 111 5.07 -18.59 39.47
CA LYS A 111 6.32 -18.07 40.04
C LYS A 111 7.31 -19.18 40.38
N ALA A 112 6.82 -20.30 40.93
CA ALA A 112 7.66 -21.45 41.22
C ALA A 112 8.23 -22.06 39.94
N SER A 113 7.42 -22.16 38.88
CA SER A 113 7.86 -22.61 37.56
C SER A 113 8.97 -21.70 37.01
N ALA A 114 8.78 -20.39 37.03
CA ALA A 114 9.81 -19.44 36.60
C ALA A 114 11.11 -19.58 37.41
N PHE A 115 11.00 -19.60 38.75
CA PHE A 115 12.16 -19.75 39.64
C PHE A 115 12.95 -21.03 39.37
N LEU A 116 12.27 -22.17 39.20
CA LEU A 116 12.91 -23.46 38.94
C LEU A 116 13.52 -23.56 37.53
N ASN A 117 13.15 -22.65 36.64
CA ASN A 117 13.77 -22.46 35.33
C ASN A 117 14.81 -21.32 35.33
N ASP A 118 15.33 -20.96 36.52
CA ASP A 118 16.32 -19.88 36.73
C ASP A 118 15.87 -18.49 36.22
N ARG A 119 14.56 -18.23 36.18
CA ARG A 119 13.97 -16.94 35.78
C ARG A 119 13.49 -16.14 36.99
N THR A 120 13.61 -14.82 36.90
CA THR A 120 13.11 -13.87 37.91
C THR A 120 11.71 -13.35 37.60
N GLU A 121 11.17 -13.71 36.44
CA GLU A 121 9.86 -13.27 35.95
C GLU A 121 9.12 -14.42 35.27
N VAL A 122 7.80 -14.49 35.51
CA VAL A 122 6.88 -15.44 34.86
C VAL A 122 6.65 -15.01 33.43
N ASP A 123 6.77 -15.95 32.49
CA ASP A 123 6.53 -15.74 31.06
C ASP A 123 5.22 -16.40 30.62
N LEU A 124 4.94 -16.35 29.32
CA LEU A 124 3.76 -16.99 28.71
C LEU A 124 3.77 -18.52 28.89
N MET A 125 4.94 -19.15 29.08
CA MET A 125 5.08 -20.60 29.12
C MET A 125 4.62 -21.18 30.42
N ASP A 126 4.94 -20.49 31.51
CA ASP A 126 4.42 -20.84 32.82
C ASP A 126 2.89 -20.84 32.81
N CYS A 127 2.25 -19.89 32.09
CA CYS A 127 0.80 -19.78 32.02
C CYS A 127 0.09 -21.04 31.48
N GLN A 128 0.78 -21.94 30.78
CA GLN A 128 0.21 -23.23 30.36
C GLN A 128 -0.24 -24.06 31.57
N LEU A 129 0.47 -23.98 32.71
CA LEU A 129 0.14 -24.70 33.94
C LEU A 129 -1.23 -24.34 34.53
N ILE A 130 -1.81 -23.22 34.08
CA ILE A 130 -3.18 -22.81 34.45
C ILE A 130 -4.19 -23.87 34.02
N GLU A 131 -3.95 -24.60 32.93
CA GLU A 131 -4.87 -25.63 32.43
C GLU A 131 -5.15 -26.69 33.50
N TYR A 132 -4.14 -27.11 34.26
CA TYR A 132 -4.27 -28.10 35.34
C TYR A 132 -4.94 -27.56 36.62
N CYS A 133 -5.16 -26.25 36.70
CA CYS A 133 -5.59 -25.59 37.93
C CYS A 133 -7.07 -25.19 37.91
N ILE A 134 -7.64 -24.94 36.73
CA ILE A 134 -8.94 -24.25 36.59
C ILE A 134 -10.14 -25.19 36.48
N TRP A 135 -9.99 -26.41 35.94
CA TRP A 135 -11.10 -27.36 35.82
C TRP A 135 -11.42 -28.08 37.14
N SER A 136 -12.64 -28.61 37.26
CA SER A 136 -13.11 -29.37 38.42
C SER A 136 -13.79 -30.70 38.04
N THR A 137 -14.32 -30.80 36.83
CA THR A 137 -14.86 -32.05 36.24
C THR A 137 -13.98 -32.51 35.08
N GLU A 138 -14.01 -33.82 34.76
CA GLU A 138 -13.26 -34.37 33.63
C GLU A 138 -13.69 -33.74 32.29
N LYS A 139 -14.99 -33.43 32.14
CA LYS A 139 -15.53 -32.73 30.95
C LYS A 139 -14.93 -31.34 30.75
N GLN A 140 -14.57 -30.66 31.84
CA GLN A 140 -13.94 -29.34 31.79
C GLN A 140 -12.44 -29.41 31.42
N GLN A 141 -11.78 -30.57 31.49
CA GLN A 141 -10.33 -30.65 31.27
C GLN A 141 -9.93 -30.17 29.86
N LYS A 142 -10.57 -30.72 28.82
CA LYS A 142 -10.30 -30.30 27.44
C LYS A 142 -10.65 -28.83 27.24
N GLN A 143 -11.76 -28.38 27.82
CA GLN A 143 -12.19 -26.98 27.72
C GLN A 143 -11.22 -26.02 28.39
N ALA A 144 -10.65 -26.40 29.54
CA ALA A 144 -9.64 -25.62 30.25
C ALA A 144 -8.38 -25.46 29.40
N ARG A 145 -7.92 -26.55 28.79
CA ARG A 145 -6.81 -26.55 27.83
C ARG A 145 -7.10 -25.61 26.65
N ASP A 146 -8.24 -25.79 25.99
CA ASP A 146 -8.63 -24.96 24.83
C ASP A 146 -8.68 -23.45 25.18
N ILE A 147 -9.21 -23.11 26.37
CA ILE A 147 -9.27 -21.72 26.86
C ILE A 147 -7.87 -21.15 27.09
N VAL A 148 -6.99 -21.91 27.78
CA VAL A 148 -5.63 -21.46 28.08
C VAL A 148 -4.83 -21.30 26.79
N GLU A 149 -4.90 -22.28 25.87
CA GLU A 149 -4.25 -22.21 24.56
C GLU A 149 -4.71 -21.01 23.75
N LYS A 150 -6.03 -20.77 23.67
CA LYS A 150 -6.59 -19.60 23.00
C LYS A 150 -6.04 -18.30 23.60
N CYS A 151 -6.06 -18.16 24.93
CA CYS A 151 -5.62 -16.93 25.59
C CYS A 151 -4.11 -16.70 25.45
N ILE A 152 -3.29 -17.74 25.52
CA ILE A 152 -1.84 -17.61 25.30
C ILE A 152 -1.56 -17.17 23.85
N LYS A 153 -2.21 -17.78 22.85
CA LYS A 153 -2.06 -17.37 21.44
C LYS A 153 -2.48 -15.93 21.16
N GLN A 154 -3.55 -15.46 21.81
CA GLN A 154 -4.05 -14.10 21.60
C GLN A 154 -3.14 -13.03 22.22
N ASN A 155 -2.47 -13.34 23.32
CA ASN A 155 -1.63 -12.38 24.04
C ASN A 155 -0.12 -12.58 23.79
N GLY A 156 0.28 -13.66 23.09
CA GLY A 156 1.67 -13.97 22.76
C GLY A 156 2.12 -13.55 21.37
N VAL A 157 1.19 -13.07 20.52
CA VAL A 157 1.52 -12.53 19.18
C VAL A 157 0.61 -11.33 18.95
N ASP A 158 1.10 -10.13 19.24
CA ASP A 158 0.41 -8.85 19.02
C ASP A 158 0.85 -8.26 17.67
N CYS A 159 0.37 -8.85 16.58
CA CYS A 159 0.62 -8.33 15.22
C CYS A 159 -0.65 -8.12 14.41
N ASP A 160 -1.81 -8.52 14.94
CA ASP A 160 -3.09 -8.45 14.22
C ASP A 160 -3.40 -6.99 13.81
N SER A 161 -3.13 -6.03 14.71
CA SER A 161 -3.28 -4.59 14.44
C SER A 161 -2.34 -4.08 13.35
N ALA A 162 -1.06 -4.47 13.39
CA ALA A 162 -0.07 -4.07 12.40
C ALA A 162 -0.39 -4.62 11.00
N ILE A 163 -0.90 -5.86 10.94
CA ILE A 163 -1.35 -6.50 9.69
C ILE A 163 -2.55 -5.74 9.11
N GLU A 164 -3.57 -5.45 9.93
CA GLU A 164 -4.75 -4.68 9.50
C GLU A 164 -4.37 -3.30 8.94
N GLU A 165 -3.48 -2.57 9.63
CA GLU A 165 -3.00 -1.26 9.17
C GLU A 165 -2.22 -1.35 7.84
N ILE A 166 -1.41 -2.40 7.64
CA ILE A 166 -0.70 -2.63 6.37
C ILE A 166 -1.69 -2.94 5.25
N GLN A 167 -2.72 -3.74 5.51
CA GLN A 167 -3.76 -4.06 4.52
C GLN A 167 -4.53 -2.80 4.11
N GLU A 168 -4.86 -1.92 5.06
CA GLU A 168 -5.47 -0.62 4.77
C GLU A 168 -4.57 0.24 3.89
N GLN A 169 -3.27 0.33 4.20
CA GLN A 169 -2.29 1.07 3.38
C GLN A 169 -2.17 0.51 1.95
N ILE A 170 -2.31 -0.80 1.77
CA ILE A 170 -2.31 -1.43 0.43
C ILE A 170 -3.58 -1.04 -0.35
N GLU A 171 -4.74 -0.98 0.29
CA GLU A 171 -5.97 -0.52 -0.36
C GLU A 171 -5.93 0.98 -0.69
N GLU A 172 -5.36 1.81 0.19
CA GLU A 172 -5.08 3.23 -0.11
C GLU A 172 -4.12 3.36 -1.30
N PHE A 173 -3.05 2.57 -1.32
CA PHE A 173 -2.09 2.54 -2.43
C PHE A 173 -2.77 2.14 -3.75
N LYS A 174 -3.64 1.14 -3.73
CA LYS A 174 -4.44 0.72 -4.89
C LYS A 174 -5.35 1.83 -5.39
N ALA A 175 -6.03 2.55 -4.50
CA ALA A 175 -6.85 3.70 -4.87
C ALA A 175 -6.00 4.82 -5.49
N ALA A 176 -4.82 5.11 -4.92
CA ALA A 176 -3.88 6.07 -5.49
C ALA A 176 -3.35 5.63 -6.86
N VAL A 177 -3.14 4.32 -7.08
CA VAL A 177 -2.76 3.78 -8.39
C VAL A 177 -3.88 4.00 -9.40
N ASP A 178 -5.13 3.67 -9.03
CA ASP A 178 -6.30 3.87 -9.88
C ASP A 178 -6.47 5.33 -10.29
N GLU A 179 -6.30 6.26 -9.35
CA GLU A 179 -6.41 7.69 -9.60
C GLU A 179 -5.26 8.23 -10.46
N ALA A 180 -4.01 7.87 -10.15
CA ALA A 180 -2.85 8.45 -10.80
C ALA A 180 -2.63 7.90 -12.21
N TRP A 181 -2.91 6.62 -12.45
CA TRP A 181 -2.51 5.92 -13.68
C TRP A 181 -3.67 5.50 -14.58
N PHE A 182 -4.90 5.58 -14.10
CA PHE A 182 -6.06 5.12 -14.85
C PHE A 182 -7.16 6.18 -14.90
N GLU A 183 -8.02 6.08 -15.91
CA GLU A 183 -9.17 6.95 -16.08
C GLU A 183 -10.41 6.15 -16.48
N LYS A 184 -11.58 6.68 -16.12
CA LYS A 184 -12.88 6.08 -16.47
C LYS A 184 -13.37 6.66 -17.78
N VAL A 185 -13.41 5.82 -18.81
CA VAL A 185 -13.96 6.20 -20.12
C VAL A 185 -15.40 5.77 -20.23
N LYS A 186 -16.25 6.74 -20.58
CA LYS A 186 -17.65 6.52 -20.90
C LYS A 186 -17.83 6.46 -22.41
N GLU A 187 -18.11 5.28 -22.92
CA GLU A 187 -18.53 5.09 -24.30
C GLU A 187 -20.02 5.40 -24.42
N PRO A 188 -20.42 6.30 -25.34
CA PRO A 188 -21.82 6.67 -25.50
C PRO A 188 -22.65 5.48 -25.99
N ALA A 189 -23.95 5.51 -25.67
CA ALA A 189 -24.91 4.52 -26.15
C ALA A 189 -24.98 4.54 -27.70
N THR A 190 -24.69 3.41 -28.34
CA THR A 190 -24.68 3.29 -29.80
C THR A 190 -26.01 2.76 -30.33
N ASP A 191 -26.33 3.02 -31.60
CA ASP A 191 -27.46 2.37 -32.28
C ASP A 191 -27.28 0.85 -32.27
N LYS A 192 -28.35 0.10 -31.94
CA LYS A 192 -28.34 -1.37 -31.99
C LYS A 192 -28.50 -1.79 -33.44
N ILE A 193 -27.41 -2.25 -34.05
CA ILE A 193 -27.38 -2.72 -35.44
C ILE A 193 -27.25 -4.24 -35.43
N VAL A 194 -28.14 -4.91 -36.17
CA VAL A 194 -28.14 -6.36 -36.37
C VAL A 194 -28.08 -6.70 -37.85
N THR A 195 -27.85 -7.96 -38.19
CA THR A 195 -27.90 -8.42 -39.58
C THR A 195 -29.25 -9.06 -39.86
N ILE A 196 -30.02 -8.51 -40.80
CA ILE A 196 -31.28 -9.07 -41.30
C ILE A 196 -31.13 -9.20 -42.81
N ASP A 197 -31.47 -10.39 -43.34
CA ASP A 197 -31.36 -10.70 -44.77
C ASP A 197 -29.99 -10.33 -45.40
N GLY A 198 -28.94 -10.57 -44.62
CA GLY A 198 -27.55 -10.27 -44.98
C GLY A 198 -27.21 -8.78 -45.08
N GLN A 199 -28.08 -7.86 -44.63
CA GLN A 199 -27.83 -6.42 -44.53
C GLN A 199 -27.75 -5.96 -43.08
N LYS A 200 -26.95 -4.93 -42.81
CA LYS A 200 -26.95 -4.23 -41.52
C LYS A 200 -28.24 -3.43 -41.39
N CYS A 201 -29.00 -3.67 -40.32
CA CYS A 201 -30.26 -3.01 -40.03
C CYS A 201 -30.28 -2.45 -38.60
N TYR A 202 -30.87 -1.29 -38.40
CA TYR A 202 -31.23 -0.77 -37.08
C TYR A 202 -32.30 -1.66 -36.47
N GLU A 203 -32.13 -2.13 -35.24
CA GLU A 203 -33.20 -2.72 -34.45
C GLU A 203 -34.01 -1.59 -33.80
N CYS A 204 -35.30 -1.56 -34.09
CA CYS A 204 -36.19 -0.47 -33.71
C CYS A 204 -37.45 -0.98 -33.04
N THR A 205 -38.16 -0.08 -32.37
CA THR A 205 -39.55 -0.25 -31.96
C THR A 205 -40.43 0.67 -32.79
N ARG A 206 -41.53 0.18 -33.35
CA ARG A 206 -42.49 1.03 -34.05
C ARG A 206 -43.21 1.93 -33.05
N ASP A 207 -43.32 3.23 -33.35
CA ASP A 207 -43.95 4.17 -32.43
C ASP A 207 -45.41 3.81 -32.18
N GLY A 208 -45.84 3.86 -30.91
CA GLY A 208 -47.17 3.44 -30.49
C GLY A 208 -47.35 1.93 -30.29
N THR A 209 -46.32 1.11 -30.54
CA THR A 209 -46.36 -0.35 -30.26
C THR A 209 -45.13 -0.83 -29.48
N SER A 210 -45.14 -2.11 -29.09
CA SER A 210 -44.00 -2.81 -28.48
C SER A 210 -43.30 -3.77 -29.44
N GLU A 211 -43.65 -3.74 -30.72
CA GLU A 211 -43.13 -4.65 -31.73
C GLU A 211 -41.70 -4.28 -32.13
N THR A 212 -40.87 -5.29 -32.35
CA THR A 212 -39.50 -5.10 -32.84
C THR A 212 -39.47 -5.17 -34.36
N TRP A 213 -38.95 -4.10 -34.96
CA TRP A 213 -38.83 -3.92 -36.40
C TRP A 213 -37.38 -3.66 -36.76
N TYR A 214 -37.03 -3.84 -38.03
CA TYR A 214 -35.69 -3.56 -38.51
C TYR A 214 -35.72 -2.69 -39.76
N VAL A 215 -34.81 -1.72 -39.84
CA VAL A 215 -34.67 -0.83 -41.01
C VAL A 215 -33.23 -0.87 -41.49
N SER A 216 -32.99 -1.12 -42.78
CA SER A 216 -31.63 -1.19 -43.32
C SER A 216 -30.84 0.10 -43.05
N VAL A 217 -29.56 -0.03 -42.70
CA VAL A 217 -28.65 1.10 -42.42
C VAL A 217 -28.23 1.76 -43.73
N GLU A 218 -27.93 0.94 -44.72
CA GLU A 218 -27.62 1.34 -46.10
C GLU A 218 -28.86 1.14 -46.99
N CYS A 219 -28.74 1.48 -48.28
CA CYS A 219 -29.83 1.30 -49.23
C CYS A 219 -30.33 -0.15 -49.25
N GLY A 220 -31.65 -0.30 -49.33
CA GLY A 220 -32.33 -1.59 -49.35
C GLY A 220 -31.90 -2.45 -50.54
N ARG A 221 -31.87 -3.77 -50.37
CA ARG A 221 -31.58 -4.72 -51.45
C ARG A 221 -32.78 -4.96 -52.36
N HIS A 222 -33.99 -4.69 -51.88
CA HIS A 222 -35.23 -4.99 -52.61
C HIS A 222 -35.68 -3.86 -53.53
N TYR A 223 -34.93 -2.75 -53.60
CA TYR A 223 -35.26 -1.63 -54.48
C TYR A 223 -34.00 -1.03 -55.11
N SER A 224 -34.12 -0.55 -56.35
CA SER A 224 -32.97 -0.10 -57.15
C SER A 224 -32.52 1.34 -56.85
N TYR A 225 -33.32 2.12 -56.12
CA TYR A 225 -33.01 3.51 -55.79
C TYR A 225 -32.29 3.60 -54.43
N SER A 226 -31.16 4.30 -54.42
CA SER A 226 -30.29 4.44 -53.24
C SER A 226 -30.91 5.18 -52.05
N SER A 227 -32.02 5.90 -52.26
CA SER A 227 -32.75 6.64 -51.21
C SER A 227 -33.78 5.78 -50.45
N TYR A 228 -33.98 4.53 -50.87
CA TYR A 228 -34.92 3.60 -50.25
C TYR A 228 -34.20 2.62 -49.35
N HIS A 229 -34.80 2.37 -48.19
CA HIS A 229 -34.32 1.43 -47.19
C HIS A 229 -35.35 0.34 -46.98
N ASP A 230 -34.88 -0.88 -46.72
CA ASP A 230 -35.75 -2.03 -46.49
C ASP A 230 -36.25 -2.01 -45.04
N VAL A 231 -37.53 -2.28 -44.86
CA VAL A 231 -38.22 -2.35 -43.57
C VAL A 231 -38.70 -3.78 -43.34
N TYR A 232 -38.37 -4.34 -42.19
CA TYR A 232 -38.66 -5.72 -41.82
C TYR A 232 -39.48 -5.78 -40.53
N ASN A 233 -40.47 -6.67 -40.51
CA ASN A 233 -41.18 -7.07 -39.29
C ASN A 233 -40.62 -8.41 -38.82
N GLY A 234 -39.90 -8.43 -37.70
CA GLY A 234 -39.06 -9.59 -37.39
C GLY A 234 -38.02 -9.81 -38.49
N THR A 235 -37.88 -11.04 -38.98
CA THR A 235 -36.98 -11.37 -40.10
C THR A 235 -37.65 -11.28 -41.47
N ASN A 236 -38.95 -10.97 -41.53
CA ASN A 236 -39.71 -10.95 -42.77
C ASN A 236 -39.63 -9.57 -43.41
N TYR A 237 -39.24 -9.53 -44.68
CA TYR A 237 -39.32 -8.31 -45.48
C TYR A 237 -40.77 -7.81 -45.53
N HIS A 238 -40.98 -6.55 -45.18
CA HIS A 238 -42.30 -5.94 -45.14
C HIS A 238 -42.50 -4.99 -46.33
N THR A 239 -41.59 -4.04 -46.51
CA THR A 239 -41.67 -3.03 -47.58
C THR A 239 -40.33 -2.32 -47.74
N HIS A 240 -40.20 -1.49 -48.77
CA HIS A 240 -39.15 -0.48 -48.90
C HIS A 240 -39.77 0.92 -48.82
N SER A 241 -39.08 1.87 -48.20
CA SER A 241 -39.55 3.25 -48.12
C SER A 241 -38.40 4.23 -48.10
N THR A 242 -38.69 5.49 -48.42
CA THR A 242 -37.73 6.58 -48.27
C THR A 242 -37.33 6.72 -46.81
N PHE A 243 -36.09 7.10 -46.56
CA PHE A 243 -35.50 7.09 -45.22
C PHE A 243 -35.08 8.49 -44.76
N SER A 244 -35.48 8.84 -43.55
CA SER A 244 -34.93 9.99 -42.82
C SER A 244 -34.63 9.59 -41.38
N LYS A 245 -33.48 10.00 -40.85
CA LYS A 245 -33.08 9.75 -39.47
C LYS A 245 -32.75 11.05 -38.76
N THR A 246 -33.43 11.30 -37.65
CA THR A 246 -33.17 12.43 -36.75
C THR A 246 -32.94 11.90 -35.35
N GLY A 247 -31.68 11.93 -34.90
CA GLY A 247 -31.28 11.33 -33.62
C GLY A 247 -31.57 9.82 -33.60
N ASN A 248 -32.52 9.41 -32.74
CA ASN A 248 -32.94 8.02 -32.55
C ASN A 248 -34.26 7.68 -33.27
N LYS A 249 -34.84 8.63 -34.00
CA LYS A 249 -36.07 8.44 -34.75
C LYS A 249 -35.73 8.19 -36.21
N ILE A 250 -36.34 7.16 -36.78
CA ILE A 250 -36.35 6.89 -38.22
C ILE A 250 -37.78 7.14 -38.70
N SER A 251 -37.93 7.98 -39.72
CA SER A 251 -39.18 8.15 -40.45
C SER A 251 -39.03 7.52 -41.82
N CYS A 252 -39.80 6.47 -42.09
CA CYS A 252 -39.86 5.82 -43.39
C CYS A 252 -41.30 5.40 -43.71
N TRP A 253 -41.57 4.10 -43.89
CA TRP A 253 -42.95 3.60 -44.01
C TRP A 253 -43.81 3.93 -42.78
N ASP A 254 -43.17 3.96 -41.60
CA ASP A 254 -43.73 4.41 -40.34
C ASP A 254 -42.64 5.15 -39.54
N THR A 255 -42.97 5.63 -38.34
CA THR A 255 -42.00 6.19 -37.40
C THR A 255 -41.51 5.11 -36.45
N PHE A 256 -40.19 4.97 -36.38
CA PHE A 256 -39.51 3.98 -35.59
C PHE A 256 -38.55 4.65 -34.61
N THR A 257 -38.46 4.12 -33.39
CA THR A 257 -37.45 4.48 -32.40
C THR A 257 -36.36 3.42 -32.38
N ILE A 258 -35.12 3.82 -32.69
CA ILE A 258 -33.96 2.92 -32.68
C ILE A 258 -33.66 2.51 -31.24
N LYS A 259 -33.51 1.19 -31.02
CA LYS A 259 -33.01 0.66 -29.75
C LYS A 259 -31.51 0.93 -29.65
N LYS A 260 -31.06 1.26 -28.45
CA LYS A 260 -29.65 1.55 -28.17
C LYS A 260 -28.98 0.39 -27.45
N ASN A 261 -27.71 0.15 -27.75
CA ASN A 261 -26.84 -0.54 -26.81
C ASN A 261 -26.60 0.41 -25.62
N PRO A 262 -26.64 -0.08 -24.38
CA PRO A 262 -26.39 0.76 -23.22
C PRO A 262 -24.97 1.35 -23.28
N ALA A 263 -24.82 2.56 -22.75
CA ALA A 263 -23.51 3.18 -22.56
C ALA A 263 -22.61 2.26 -21.72
N LYS A 264 -21.35 2.13 -22.11
CA LYS A 264 -20.37 1.31 -21.39
C LYS A 264 -19.40 2.22 -20.66
N THR A 265 -19.09 1.86 -19.42
CA THR A 265 -18.00 2.49 -18.67
C THR A 265 -16.91 1.46 -18.47
N HIS A 266 -15.69 1.79 -18.84
CA HIS A 266 -14.52 0.97 -18.57
C HIS A 266 -13.37 1.84 -18.05
N VAL A 267 -12.34 1.18 -17.52
CA VAL A 267 -11.13 1.83 -17.03
C VAL A 267 -10.03 1.60 -18.05
N GLU A 268 -9.36 2.67 -18.47
CA GLU A 268 -8.18 2.60 -19.34
C GLU A 268 -6.98 3.28 -18.68
N ALA A 269 -5.77 2.94 -19.13
CA ALA A 269 -4.55 3.57 -18.63
C ALA A 269 -4.40 4.97 -19.23
N LYS A 270 -4.10 5.95 -18.37
CA LYS A 270 -3.79 7.31 -18.81
C LYS A 270 -2.57 7.30 -19.73
N LYS A 271 -2.59 8.16 -20.74
CA LYS A 271 -1.50 8.32 -21.70
C LYS A 271 -0.56 9.41 -21.22
N PHE A 272 0.71 9.04 -21.07
CA PHE A 272 1.81 9.94 -20.74
C PHE A 272 2.91 9.76 -21.78
N SER A 273 3.67 10.82 -22.04
CA SER A 273 4.96 10.72 -22.72
C SER A 273 5.93 9.86 -21.91
N ASP A 274 6.97 9.34 -22.55
CA ASP A 274 7.93 8.46 -21.88
C ASP A 274 8.65 9.16 -20.72
N ILE A 275 8.97 10.46 -20.85
CA ILE A 275 9.65 11.24 -19.80
C ILE A 275 8.72 11.54 -18.62
N ALA A 276 7.45 11.88 -18.90
CA ALA A 276 6.44 12.08 -17.87
C ALA A 276 6.18 10.77 -17.11
N TYR A 277 5.97 9.68 -17.84
CA TYR A 277 5.75 8.36 -17.26
C TYR A 277 6.90 7.96 -16.33
N GLU A 278 8.15 8.12 -16.77
CA GLU A 278 9.32 7.73 -15.99
C GLU A 278 9.50 8.52 -14.71
N THR A 279 9.35 9.85 -14.79
CA THR A 279 9.54 10.73 -13.63
C THR A 279 8.40 10.58 -12.64
N LEU A 280 7.15 10.45 -13.12
CA LEU A 280 5.98 10.10 -12.29
C LEU A 280 6.16 8.74 -11.62
N GLN A 281 6.59 7.71 -12.35
CA GLN A 281 6.79 6.37 -11.81
C GLN A 281 7.83 6.38 -10.69
N LYS A 282 8.98 7.02 -10.91
CA LYS A 282 10.06 7.11 -9.93
C LYS A 282 9.58 7.78 -8.64
N LYS A 283 8.90 8.92 -8.78
CA LYS A 283 8.30 9.66 -7.65
C LYS A 283 7.27 8.82 -6.92
N PHE A 284 6.26 8.31 -7.63
CA PHE A 284 5.16 7.55 -7.06
C PHE A 284 5.64 6.30 -6.32
N LYS A 285 6.63 5.60 -6.88
CA LYS A 285 7.28 4.46 -6.22
C LYS A 285 7.96 4.86 -4.91
N GLN A 286 8.76 5.93 -4.93
CA GLN A 286 9.52 6.36 -3.76
C GLN A 286 8.61 6.88 -2.63
N GLU A 287 7.57 7.64 -2.98
CA GLU A 287 6.69 8.28 -2.00
C GLU A 287 5.68 7.33 -1.38
N ARG A 288 5.29 6.25 -2.07
CA ARG A 288 4.17 5.41 -1.63
C ARG A 288 4.53 3.93 -1.51
N TYR A 289 5.15 3.35 -2.53
CA TYR A 289 5.42 1.91 -2.55
C TYR A 289 6.55 1.52 -1.58
N VAL A 290 7.68 2.24 -1.61
CA VAL A 290 8.86 1.90 -0.79
C VAL A 290 8.53 1.93 0.71
N GLN A 291 7.72 2.90 1.15
CA GLN A 291 7.33 3.04 2.56
C GLN A 291 6.56 1.81 3.08
N ILE A 292 5.65 1.27 2.27
CA ILE A 292 4.85 0.10 2.66
C ILE A 292 5.74 -1.16 2.65
N VAL A 293 6.62 -1.32 1.65
CA VAL A 293 7.58 -2.43 1.60
C VAL A 293 8.49 -2.44 2.82
N ASP A 294 9.06 -1.28 3.18
CA ASP A 294 9.94 -1.16 4.35
C ASP A 294 9.19 -1.53 5.65
N ARG A 295 7.92 -1.14 5.76
CA ARG A 295 7.06 -1.48 6.90
C ARG A 295 6.78 -2.99 6.98
N ILE A 296 6.40 -3.62 5.87
CA ILE A 296 6.16 -5.08 5.80
C ILE A 296 7.42 -5.83 6.21
N ASN A 297 8.57 -5.50 5.61
CA ASN A 297 9.83 -6.16 5.90
C ASN A 297 10.24 -6.00 7.37
N LYS A 298 10.08 -4.80 7.92
CA LYS A 298 10.34 -4.55 9.34
C LYS A 298 9.48 -5.44 10.24
N GLN A 299 8.18 -5.54 9.97
CA GLN A 299 7.27 -6.35 10.78
C GLN A 299 7.58 -7.86 10.69
N ILE A 300 7.94 -8.34 9.49
CA ILE A 300 8.38 -9.73 9.29
C ILE A 300 9.64 -10.02 10.10
N GLU A 301 10.63 -9.12 10.08
CA GLU A 301 11.87 -9.30 10.84
C GLU A 301 11.64 -9.24 12.36
N GLU A 302 10.76 -8.38 12.84
CA GLU A 302 10.33 -8.35 14.25
C GLU A 302 9.70 -9.67 14.69
N LEU A 303 8.80 -10.24 13.86
CA LEU A 303 8.16 -11.53 14.14
C LEU A 303 9.14 -12.71 14.11
N LYS A 304 10.09 -12.71 13.16
CA LYS A 304 11.15 -13.73 13.12
C LYS A 304 12.05 -13.65 14.36
N SER A 305 12.45 -12.45 14.74
CA SER A 305 13.25 -12.23 15.96
C SER A 305 12.48 -12.70 17.20
N GLN A 306 11.18 -12.39 17.30
CA GLN A 306 10.34 -12.86 18.40
C GLN A 306 10.30 -14.38 18.46
N LYS A 307 10.07 -15.05 17.31
CA LYS A 307 10.07 -16.51 17.21
C LYS A 307 11.37 -17.14 17.68
N GLU A 308 12.52 -16.55 17.34
CA GLU A 308 13.84 -17.04 17.79
C GLU A 308 14.06 -16.82 19.29
N GLN A 309 13.69 -15.65 19.80
CA GLN A 309 13.82 -15.31 21.23
C GLN A 309 12.95 -16.22 22.10
N ASP A 310 11.73 -16.50 21.66
CA ASP A 310 10.80 -17.39 22.34
C ASP A 310 11.24 -18.86 22.26
N ALA A 311 11.83 -19.30 21.15
CA ALA A 311 12.19 -20.72 20.99
C ALA A 311 13.15 -21.27 22.07
N VAL A 312 14.01 -20.43 22.66
CA VAL A 312 15.01 -20.84 23.66
C VAL A 312 14.38 -21.10 25.04
N PRO A 313 13.67 -20.14 25.68
CA PRO A 313 12.91 -20.39 26.90
C PRO A 313 11.94 -21.57 26.76
N PHE A 314 11.27 -21.70 25.62
CA PHE A 314 10.31 -22.78 25.37
C PHE A 314 10.94 -24.19 25.39
N LYS A 315 12.14 -24.35 24.82
CA LYS A 315 12.86 -25.63 24.82
C LYS A 315 13.48 -25.94 26.18
N ALA A 316 13.84 -24.92 26.94
CA ALA A 316 14.47 -25.06 28.26
C ALA A 316 13.46 -25.22 29.41
N ASN A 317 12.19 -24.84 29.21
CA ASN A 317 11.19 -24.85 30.29
C ASN A 317 10.86 -26.28 30.74
N LEU A 318 11.17 -26.59 31.99
CA LEU A 318 10.98 -27.90 32.64
C LEU A 318 9.52 -28.38 32.68
N PHE A 319 8.55 -27.47 32.61
CA PHE A 319 7.14 -27.77 32.86
C PHE A 319 6.22 -27.45 31.68
N ALA A 320 6.72 -26.80 30.64
CA ALA A 320 5.93 -26.41 29.47
C ALA A 320 5.62 -27.63 28.59
N ASN A 321 4.36 -27.76 28.17
CA ASN A 321 3.99 -28.78 27.18
C ASN A 321 4.43 -28.28 25.79
N GLN A 322 5.32 -29.04 25.15
CA GLN A 322 5.86 -28.71 23.83
C GLN A 322 4.79 -28.60 22.73
N GLU A 323 3.60 -29.18 22.90
CA GLU A 323 2.49 -29.00 21.96
C GLU A 323 2.02 -27.54 21.85
N TYR A 324 2.09 -26.76 22.94
CA TYR A 324 1.76 -25.34 22.92
C TYR A 324 2.81 -24.52 22.15
N ASN A 325 4.07 -24.96 22.14
CA ASN A 325 5.15 -24.34 21.35
C ASN A 325 4.83 -24.38 19.85
N THR A 326 4.46 -25.57 19.36
CA THR A 326 4.02 -25.76 17.98
C THR A 326 2.88 -24.80 17.64
N SER A 327 1.95 -24.62 18.58
CA SER A 327 0.76 -23.81 18.40
C SER A 327 1.03 -22.30 18.32
N ILE A 328 1.96 -21.78 19.12
CA ILE A 328 2.35 -20.37 19.12
C ILE A 328 3.25 -20.07 17.92
N THR A 329 4.22 -20.96 17.66
CA THR A 329 5.08 -20.89 16.47
C THR A 329 4.25 -20.88 15.19
N ALA A 330 3.22 -21.73 15.09
CA ALA A 330 2.32 -21.76 13.95
C ALA A 330 1.53 -20.45 13.78
N LYS A 331 1.17 -19.75 14.87
CA LYS A 331 0.53 -18.42 14.77
C LYS A 331 1.50 -17.38 14.22
N ILE A 332 2.74 -17.35 14.73
CA ILE A 332 3.77 -16.43 14.22
C ILE A 332 4.04 -16.72 12.73
N ASP A 333 4.15 -18.00 12.35
CA ASP A 333 4.35 -18.40 10.96
C ASP A 333 3.18 -18.00 10.07
N ALA A 334 1.94 -18.15 10.55
CA ALA A 334 0.76 -17.68 9.84
C ALA A 334 0.77 -16.15 9.64
N ALA A 335 1.15 -15.39 10.67
CA ALA A 335 1.27 -13.93 10.58
C ALA A 335 2.37 -13.49 9.61
N ILE A 336 3.52 -14.15 9.61
CA ILE A 336 4.60 -13.91 8.64
C ILE A 336 4.08 -14.19 7.22
N GLN A 337 3.39 -15.31 7.01
CA GLN A 337 2.83 -15.65 5.70
C GLN A 337 1.81 -14.61 5.24
N GLU A 338 0.95 -14.11 6.14
CA GLU A 338 -0.02 -13.07 5.81
C GLU A 338 0.63 -11.74 5.39
N LEU A 339 1.75 -11.36 6.03
CA LEU A 339 2.55 -10.20 5.64
C LEU A 339 3.27 -10.40 4.30
N GLU A 340 3.78 -11.61 4.04
CA GLU A 340 4.36 -11.97 2.74
C GLU A 340 3.31 -11.90 1.62
N ASP A 341 2.11 -12.44 1.87
CA ASP A 341 0.98 -12.38 0.95
C ASP A 341 0.53 -10.92 0.70
N ALA A 342 0.55 -10.07 1.74
CA ALA A 342 0.32 -8.64 1.62
C ALA A 342 1.40 -7.96 0.73
N GLY A 343 2.66 -8.35 0.87
CA GLY A 343 3.75 -7.92 -0.02
C GLY A 343 3.48 -8.28 -1.48
N VAL A 344 3.05 -9.51 -1.75
CA VAL A 344 2.67 -9.96 -3.10
C VAL A 344 1.47 -9.15 -3.64
N ALA A 345 0.48 -8.86 -2.80
CA ALA A 345 -0.67 -8.04 -3.18
C ALA A 345 -0.26 -6.61 -3.54
N LEU A 346 0.66 -6.01 -2.78
CA LEU A 346 1.24 -4.69 -3.06
C LEU A 346 2.01 -4.69 -4.39
N ASP A 347 2.87 -5.69 -4.62
CA ASP A 347 3.61 -5.85 -5.87
C ASP A 347 2.68 -5.99 -7.08
N LYS A 348 1.58 -6.73 -6.92
CA LYS A 348 0.54 -6.83 -7.95
C LYS A 348 -0.03 -5.47 -8.31
N GLN A 349 -0.23 -4.57 -7.34
CA GLN A 349 -0.68 -3.20 -7.63
C GLN A 349 0.40 -2.36 -8.29
N GLN A 350 1.66 -2.47 -7.85
CA GLN A 350 2.79 -1.77 -8.49
C GLN A 350 2.93 -2.16 -9.96
N ASN A 351 2.85 -3.46 -10.26
CA ASN A 351 3.01 -3.99 -11.61
C ASN A 351 1.98 -3.49 -12.62
N ARG A 352 0.86 -2.90 -12.16
CA ARG A 352 -0.15 -2.30 -13.05
C ARG A 352 0.34 -1.06 -13.78
N TYR A 353 1.30 -0.33 -13.22
CA TYR A 353 1.88 0.88 -13.81
C TYR A 353 3.40 0.81 -13.96
N PHE A 354 4.04 -0.27 -13.55
CA PHE A 354 5.49 -0.34 -13.59
C PHE A 354 6.01 -0.73 -14.99
N LYS A 355 6.91 0.09 -15.54
CA LYS A 355 7.71 -0.20 -16.74
C LYS A 355 9.19 -0.28 -16.36
N THR A 356 9.84 -1.38 -16.75
CA THR A 356 11.24 -1.69 -16.45
C THR A 356 12.25 -0.91 -17.28
N ASN A 357 11.94 -0.67 -18.56
CA ASN A 357 12.85 0.00 -19.49
C ASN A 357 12.33 1.40 -19.82
N LEU A 358 12.78 2.39 -19.07
CA LEU A 358 12.50 3.79 -19.33
C LEU A 358 13.84 4.51 -19.47
N SER A 359 14.09 5.07 -20.64
CA SER A 359 15.32 5.80 -20.96
C SER A 359 14.98 7.05 -21.76
N ALA A 360 13.96 7.79 -21.32
CA ALA A 360 13.50 8.97 -22.04
C ALA A 360 14.53 10.10 -21.97
N SER A 361 14.81 10.76 -23.09
CA SER A 361 15.68 11.94 -23.14
C SER A 361 14.85 13.21 -22.93
N LEU A 362 15.47 14.22 -22.33
CA LEU A 362 14.91 15.57 -22.28
C LEU A 362 14.85 16.17 -23.69
N SER A 363 13.84 16.98 -23.94
CA SER A 363 13.67 17.77 -25.15
C SER A 363 13.53 19.25 -24.81
N VAL A 364 13.92 20.12 -25.74
CA VAL A 364 13.73 21.57 -25.59
C VAL A 364 12.23 21.86 -25.47
N GLY A 365 11.87 22.69 -24.48
CA GLY A 365 10.50 23.05 -24.17
C GLY A 365 9.84 22.15 -23.11
N ASP A 366 10.47 21.04 -22.69
CA ASP A 366 9.96 20.25 -21.57
C ASP A 366 9.92 21.10 -20.28
N VAL A 367 8.88 20.91 -19.47
CA VAL A 367 8.68 21.65 -18.22
C VAL A 367 9.03 20.80 -17.01
N LEU A 368 9.66 21.43 -16.03
CA LEU A 368 10.15 20.81 -14.80
C LEU A 368 9.34 21.32 -13.62
N LEU A 369 8.77 20.42 -12.83
CA LEU A 369 7.96 20.78 -11.66
C LEU A 369 8.74 20.71 -10.35
N LYS A 370 8.27 21.43 -9.31
CA LYS A 370 8.80 21.41 -7.93
C LYS A 370 8.96 19.99 -7.38
N ASN A 371 8.04 19.09 -7.74
CA ASN A 371 8.04 17.70 -7.26
C ASN A 371 8.97 16.77 -8.08
N GLY A 372 9.68 17.28 -9.08
CA GLY A 372 10.60 16.52 -9.94
C GLY A 372 9.96 15.81 -11.12
N THR A 373 8.64 15.90 -11.31
CA THR A 373 7.97 15.44 -12.54
C THR A 373 8.36 16.32 -13.72
N ILE A 374 8.48 15.71 -14.89
CA ILE A 374 8.84 16.37 -16.13
C ILE A 374 7.75 16.09 -17.17
N TYR A 375 7.20 17.11 -17.80
CA TYR A 375 6.23 16.95 -18.88
C TYR A 375 6.78 17.50 -20.18
N THR A 376 6.42 16.88 -21.30
CA THR A 376 6.84 17.39 -22.61
C THR A 376 6.11 18.67 -22.96
N ALA A 377 6.69 19.46 -23.88
CA ALA A 377 6.04 20.67 -24.39
C ALA A 377 4.61 20.42 -24.92
N GLY A 378 4.34 19.22 -25.47
CA GLY A 378 3.02 18.85 -25.98
C GLY A 378 1.99 18.47 -24.90
N GLU A 379 2.42 18.27 -23.66
CA GLU A 379 1.55 17.88 -22.54
C GLU A 379 1.15 19.07 -21.65
N ILE A 380 1.79 20.22 -21.80
CA ILE A 380 1.58 21.41 -20.94
C ILE A 380 0.10 21.83 -20.92
N ASP A 381 -0.57 21.78 -22.08
CA ASP A 381 -1.99 22.17 -22.18
C ASP A 381 -2.94 21.25 -21.40
N SER A 382 -2.50 20.02 -21.12
CA SER A 382 -3.27 19.02 -20.36
C SER A 382 -2.99 19.10 -18.85
N LEU A 383 -2.04 19.92 -18.41
CA LEU A 383 -1.72 20.09 -17.00
C LEU A 383 -2.84 20.85 -16.27
N SER A 384 -3.09 20.42 -15.03
CA SER A 384 -3.95 21.16 -14.11
C SER A 384 -3.37 22.53 -13.74
N ALA A 385 -4.20 23.43 -13.21
CA ALA A 385 -3.76 24.75 -12.76
C ALA A 385 -2.67 24.65 -11.67
N GLU A 386 -2.82 23.71 -10.73
CA GLU A 386 -1.84 23.45 -9.67
C GLU A 386 -0.52 22.92 -10.25
N GLU A 387 -0.55 22.06 -11.26
CA GLU A 387 0.67 21.57 -11.91
C GLU A 387 1.41 22.69 -12.64
N LYS A 388 0.69 23.61 -13.30
CA LYS A 388 1.28 24.77 -13.97
C LYS A 388 1.94 25.73 -12.97
N GLU A 389 1.30 26.00 -11.84
CA GLU A 389 1.87 26.81 -10.75
C GLU A 389 3.14 26.18 -10.14
N ASN A 390 3.24 24.85 -10.19
CA ASN A 390 4.39 24.11 -9.70
C ASN A 390 5.54 24.00 -10.70
N VAL A 391 5.44 24.56 -11.91
CA VAL A 391 6.56 24.61 -12.87
C VAL A 391 7.64 25.54 -12.32
N ILE A 392 8.91 25.12 -12.40
CA ILE A 392 10.07 25.88 -11.90
C ILE A 392 11.07 26.23 -12.99
N ALA A 393 11.04 25.51 -14.11
CA ALA A 393 11.98 25.70 -15.20
C ALA A 393 11.47 25.06 -16.50
N VAL A 394 12.01 25.55 -17.62
CA VAL A 394 11.77 25.02 -18.97
C VAL A 394 13.11 24.59 -19.57
N VAL A 395 13.21 23.38 -20.11
CA VAL A 395 14.41 22.89 -20.76
C VAL A 395 14.73 23.78 -21.97
N CYS A 396 15.86 24.47 -21.95
CA CYS A 396 16.29 25.39 -22.99
C CYS A 396 17.40 24.83 -23.89
N LEU A 397 18.08 23.77 -23.44
CA LEU A 397 19.02 23.00 -24.24
C LEU A 397 18.92 21.52 -23.84
N ALA A 398 18.95 20.65 -24.83
CA ALA A 398 18.96 19.19 -24.65
C ALA A 398 20.12 18.55 -25.44
N GLY A 399 20.57 17.36 -25.03
CA GLY A 399 21.70 16.66 -25.62
C GLY A 399 22.65 16.09 -24.56
N GLU A 400 23.97 16.12 -24.79
CA GLU A 400 24.98 15.65 -23.83
C GLU A 400 24.91 16.37 -22.49
N LYS A 401 24.60 17.67 -22.51
CA LYS A 401 24.29 18.47 -21.33
C LYS A 401 22.95 19.16 -21.55
N ALA A 402 22.00 18.89 -20.67
CA ALA A 402 20.74 19.59 -20.65
C ALA A 402 20.82 20.81 -19.73
N TYR A 403 20.23 21.92 -20.16
CA TYR A 403 20.07 23.12 -19.35
C TYR A 403 18.60 23.48 -19.29
N ALA A 404 18.18 23.96 -18.13
CA ALA A 404 16.84 24.47 -17.92
C ALA A 404 16.89 25.95 -17.56
N LEU A 405 16.05 26.73 -18.24
CA LEU A 405 15.81 28.14 -18.00
C LEU A 405 14.83 28.31 -16.85
N GLY A 406 15.15 29.20 -15.92
CA GLY A 406 14.26 29.58 -14.84
C GLY A 406 13.02 30.32 -15.35
N ILE A 407 11.91 30.18 -14.64
CA ILE A 407 10.63 30.86 -14.96
C ILE A 407 10.55 32.30 -14.46
N GLU A 408 11.64 32.86 -13.93
CA GLU A 408 11.70 34.25 -13.47
C GLU A 408 12.83 34.98 -14.18
N GLN A 409 12.50 36.13 -14.77
CA GLN A 409 13.46 37.02 -15.42
C GLN A 409 13.71 38.27 -14.57
N TYR A 410 14.94 38.77 -14.61
CA TYR A 410 15.33 39.98 -13.90
C TYR A 410 15.90 41.00 -14.88
N LYS A 411 16.03 42.24 -14.41
CA LYS A 411 16.79 43.29 -15.08
C LYS A 411 17.76 43.89 -14.08
N ASP A 412 19.05 43.94 -14.43
CA ASP A 412 20.08 44.48 -13.54
C ASP A 412 21.39 44.78 -14.31
N THR A 413 22.33 45.41 -13.60
CA THR A 413 23.72 45.59 -14.02
C THR A 413 24.49 44.27 -14.03
N TRP A 414 25.53 44.19 -14.86
CA TRP A 414 26.28 42.94 -15.04
C TRP A 414 26.93 42.45 -13.73
N ASP A 415 27.44 43.36 -12.90
CA ASP A 415 28.11 43.02 -11.63
C ASP A 415 27.14 42.40 -10.59
N ASN A 416 25.84 42.66 -10.71
CA ASN A 416 24.80 42.09 -9.84
C ASN A 416 24.30 40.71 -10.30
N THR A 417 24.61 40.29 -11.53
CA THR A 417 24.07 39.06 -12.13
C THR A 417 24.46 37.81 -11.35
N ALA A 418 25.69 37.73 -10.84
CA ALA A 418 26.17 36.62 -10.00
C ALA A 418 25.38 36.52 -8.69
N LYS A 419 25.01 37.66 -8.10
CA LYS A 419 24.17 37.70 -6.89
C LYS A 419 22.75 37.24 -7.21
N LYS A 420 22.17 37.65 -8.34
CA LYS A 420 20.85 37.16 -8.78
C LYS A 420 20.84 35.65 -8.95
N ALA A 421 21.87 35.10 -9.57
CA ALA A 421 22.04 33.66 -9.74
C ALA A 421 22.12 32.92 -8.39
N SER A 422 22.91 33.44 -7.44
CA SER A 422 23.04 32.86 -6.10
C SER A 422 21.74 32.92 -5.29
N ASP A 423 20.97 33.99 -5.44
CA ASP A 423 19.73 34.21 -4.66
C ASP A 423 18.51 33.51 -5.27
N TYR A 424 18.57 33.12 -6.55
CA TYR A 424 17.42 32.68 -7.36
C TYR A 424 16.54 31.65 -6.66
N GLY A 425 17.14 30.53 -6.23
CA GLY A 425 16.37 29.45 -5.64
C GLY A 425 15.65 29.84 -4.36
N SER A 426 16.29 30.68 -3.53
CA SER A 426 15.70 31.17 -2.28
C SER A 426 14.59 32.20 -2.50
N LYS A 427 14.74 33.09 -3.50
CA LYS A 427 13.75 34.12 -3.82
C LYS A 427 12.49 33.56 -4.46
N ASN A 428 12.63 32.46 -5.19
CA ASN A 428 11.53 31.81 -5.91
C ASN A 428 11.02 30.56 -5.19
N GLU A 429 11.33 30.41 -3.90
CA GLU A 429 10.84 29.33 -3.03
C GLU A 429 11.04 27.92 -3.63
N LEU A 430 12.19 27.70 -4.27
CA LEU A 430 12.49 26.42 -4.89
C LEU A 430 12.80 25.36 -3.82
N PRO A 431 12.41 24.09 -4.05
CA PRO A 431 12.83 22.98 -3.19
C PRO A 431 14.34 22.95 -2.99
N SER A 432 14.79 22.47 -1.82
CA SER A 432 16.21 22.42 -1.46
C SER A 432 17.09 21.71 -2.52
N LYS A 433 16.55 20.67 -3.18
CA LYS A 433 17.21 19.95 -4.30
C LYS A 433 17.51 20.87 -5.50
N TYR A 434 16.73 21.93 -5.70
CA TYR A 434 16.78 22.82 -6.87
C TYR A 434 17.18 24.26 -6.53
N ALA A 435 17.46 24.56 -5.26
CA ALA A 435 17.75 25.91 -4.79
C ALA A 435 19.11 26.45 -5.29
N SER A 436 20.04 25.59 -5.70
CA SER A 436 21.41 25.95 -6.09
C SER A 436 21.78 25.49 -7.51
N GLY A 437 22.88 26.03 -8.03
CA GLY A 437 23.40 25.69 -9.36
C GLY A 437 22.86 26.54 -10.51
N TRP A 438 22.16 27.63 -10.19
CA TRP A 438 21.72 28.64 -11.15
C TRP A 438 22.88 29.53 -11.55
N ALA A 439 22.96 29.88 -12.84
CA ALA A 439 24.00 30.72 -13.40
C ALA A 439 23.48 31.53 -14.59
N VAL A 440 24.18 32.61 -14.91
CA VAL A 440 23.95 33.39 -16.12
C VAL A 440 24.64 32.67 -17.28
N PRO A 441 23.96 32.38 -18.40
CA PRO A 441 24.56 31.71 -19.55
C PRO A 441 25.82 32.44 -20.04
N ASP A 442 26.85 31.68 -20.44
CA ASP A 442 27.93 32.27 -21.23
C ASP A 442 27.42 32.60 -22.64
N LYS A 443 28.25 33.29 -23.44
CA LYS A 443 27.81 33.83 -24.72
C LYS A 443 27.47 32.72 -25.73
N ASP A 444 28.12 31.56 -25.61
CA ASP A 444 27.93 30.44 -26.51
C ASP A 444 26.63 29.69 -26.15
N LEU A 445 26.35 29.53 -24.86
CA LEU A 445 25.10 28.97 -24.36
C LEU A 445 23.92 29.90 -24.65
N LEU A 446 24.09 31.22 -24.50
CA LEU A 446 23.04 32.20 -24.80
C LEU A 446 22.63 32.14 -26.28
N SER A 447 23.60 31.94 -27.17
CA SER A 447 23.34 31.75 -28.61
C SER A 447 22.51 30.50 -28.88
N LYS A 448 22.79 29.39 -28.19
CA LYS A 448 21.99 28.15 -28.32
C LYS A 448 20.58 28.31 -27.75
N ILE A 449 20.42 29.07 -26.68
CA ILE A 449 19.10 29.37 -26.10
C ILE A 449 18.29 30.23 -27.09
N TRP A 450 18.92 31.20 -27.74
CA TRP A 450 18.29 32.02 -28.78
C TRP A 450 17.78 31.20 -29.97
N GLU A 451 18.55 30.21 -30.43
CA GLU A 451 18.11 29.28 -31.48
C GLU A 451 16.84 28.51 -31.10
N ASN A 452 16.67 28.22 -29.81
CA ASN A 452 15.55 27.48 -29.24
C ASN A 452 14.39 28.36 -28.72
N ARG A 453 14.50 29.69 -28.83
CA ARG A 453 13.62 30.64 -28.11
C ARG A 453 12.13 30.47 -28.40
N GLU A 454 11.75 30.12 -29.63
CA GLU A 454 10.34 29.98 -30.01
C GLU A 454 9.68 28.83 -29.24
N LEU A 455 10.36 27.68 -29.12
CA LEU A 455 9.86 26.53 -28.36
C LEU A 455 9.80 26.83 -26.87
N ILE A 456 10.82 27.51 -26.34
CA ILE A 456 10.88 27.91 -24.93
C ILE A 456 9.73 28.86 -24.60
N ASN A 457 9.54 29.91 -25.39
CA ASN A 457 8.48 30.90 -25.20
C ASN A 457 7.10 30.25 -25.29
N LYS A 458 6.89 29.35 -26.26
CA LYS A 458 5.64 28.60 -26.36
C LYS A 458 5.33 27.80 -25.09
N SER A 459 6.34 27.15 -24.50
CA SER A 459 6.15 26.43 -23.24
C SER A 459 5.87 27.38 -22.06
N LEU A 460 6.56 28.53 -21.99
CA LEU A 460 6.34 29.55 -20.95
C LEU A 460 4.94 30.17 -21.03
N GLU A 461 4.47 30.46 -22.24
CA GLU A 461 3.10 30.93 -22.49
C GLU A 461 2.07 29.86 -22.10
N ALA A 462 2.31 28.59 -22.46
CA ALA A 462 1.39 27.49 -22.14
C ALA A 462 1.27 27.21 -20.63
N VAL A 463 2.32 27.46 -19.85
CA VAL A 463 2.25 27.42 -18.37
C VAL A 463 1.64 28.69 -17.76
N GLY A 464 1.33 29.71 -18.57
CA GLY A 464 0.72 30.96 -18.14
C GLY A 464 1.70 32.02 -17.64
N ASN A 465 2.98 31.91 -18.00
CA ASN A 465 4.04 32.83 -17.58
C ASN A 465 4.61 33.63 -18.76
N GLU A 466 3.80 34.53 -19.31
CA GLU A 466 4.19 35.40 -20.43
C GLU A 466 5.33 36.37 -20.07
N LEU A 467 5.43 36.77 -18.80
CA LEU A 467 6.46 37.70 -18.32
C LEU A 467 7.87 37.10 -18.35
N ALA A 468 7.98 35.77 -18.31
CA ALA A 468 9.24 35.07 -18.38
C ALA A 468 9.67 34.72 -19.81
N THR A 469 8.92 35.14 -20.84
CA THR A 469 9.27 34.90 -22.24
C THR A 469 10.53 35.68 -22.65
N LEU A 470 11.31 35.10 -23.55
CA LEU A 470 12.51 35.72 -24.11
C LEU A 470 12.09 36.70 -25.21
N THR A 471 12.13 38.00 -24.91
CA THR A 471 11.66 39.08 -25.79
C THR A 471 12.79 39.71 -26.59
N ALA A 472 12.49 40.67 -27.47
CA ALA A 472 13.50 41.37 -28.29
C ALA A 472 14.37 42.38 -27.50
N GLU A 473 14.67 42.11 -26.23
CA GLU A 473 15.57 42.88 -25.37
C GLU A 473 16.99 42.30 -25.37
N GLU A 474 17.93 43.06 -24.80
CA GLU A 474 19.30 42.62 -24.53
C GLU A 474 19.37 41.73 -23.28
N TYR A 475 19.99 40.56 -23.40
CA TYR A 475 20.23 39.62 -22.31
C TYR A 475 21.71 39.55 -21.98
N TRP A 476 22.06 39.71 -20.71
CA TRP A 476 23.44 39.60 -20.23
C TRP A 476 23.99 38.18 -20.39
N SER A 477 25.25 38.10 -20.83
CA SER A 477 26.07 36.89 -20.75
C SER A 477 27.03 36.98 -19.55
N SER A 478 27.40 35.84 -18.97
CA SER A 478 28.51 35.78 -17.99
C SER A 478 29.90 35.99 -18.61
N SER A 479 30.01 36.08 -19.94
CA SER A 479 31.27 36.30 -20.65
C SER A 479 31.73 37.76 -20.57
N LYS A 480 32.95 37.99 -20.07
CA LYS A 480 33.57 39.33 -20.00
C LYS A 480 34.24 39.71 -21.32
N ASN A 481 34.25 41.00 -21.64
CA ASN A 481 35.14 41.58 -22.64
C ASN A 481 36.07 42.61 -21.98
N GLY A 482 37.26 42.18 -21.57
CA GLY A 482 38.15 43.00 -20.74
C GLY A 482 37.61 43.21 -19.32
N GLU A 483 38.07 44.28 -18.66
CA GLU A 483 37.73 44.55 -17.25
C GLU A 483 36.39 45.26 -17.08
N SER A 484 36.05 46.19 -17.98
CA SER A 484 34.91 47.11 -17.84
C SER A 484 33.66 46.72 -18.64
N ALA A 485 33.75 45.74 -19.55
CA ALA A 485 32.67 45.35 -20.44
C ALA A 485 32.34 43.85 -20.36
N ALA A 486 31.14 43.50 -20.80
CA ALA A 486 30.64 42.14 -20.88
C ALA A 486 29.77 41.94 -22.13
N PHE A 487 29.64 40.69 -22.57
CA PHE A 487 28.83 40.34 -23.73
C PHE A 487 27.34 40.31 -23.37
N TYR A 488 26.50 40.65 -24.34
CA TYR A 488 25.04 40.52 -24.30
C TYR A 488 24.52 40.02 -25.64
N GLN A 489 23.29 39.53 -25.68
CA GLN A 489 22.63 39.09 -26.92
C GLN A 489 21.20 39.60 -27.00
N LEU A 490 20.79 40.10 -28.17
CA LEU A 490 19.39 40.41 -28.45
C LEU A 490 18.64 39.13 -28.76
N PHE A 491 17.43 39.00 -28.22
CA PHE A 491 16.54 37.87 -28.51
C PHE A 491 15.50 38.19 -29.61
N ASP A 492 15.86 39.11 -30.51
CA ASP A 492 15.10 39.42 -31.73
C ASP A 492 15.31 38.36 -32.84
N ASP A 493 14.78 38.60 -34.03
CA ASP A 493 14.90 37.69 -35.18
C ASP A 493 16.34 37.53 -35.71
N ARG A 494 17.27 38.40 -35.31
CA ARG A 494 18.65 38.41 -35.78
C ARG A 494 19.62 37.80 -34.79
N GLY A 495 19.27 37.77 -33.50
CA GLY A 495 20.09 37.15 -32.47
C GLY A 495 21.42 37.86 -32.24
N HIS A 496 21.49 39.17 -32.52
CA HIS A 496 22.76 39.89 -32.55
C HIS A 496 23.47 39.84 -31.18
N GLN A 497 24.74 39.45 -31.18
CA GLN A 497 25.58 39.38 -29.99
C GLN A 497 26.69 40.44 -30.07
N ASP A 498 26.81 41.26 -29.02
CA ASP A 498 27.84 42.28 -28.89
C ASP A 498 28.26 42.43 -27.41
N HIS A 499 28.95 43.50 -27.07
CA HIS A 499 29.42 43.80 -25.72
C HIS A 499 29.22 45.28 -25.37
N THR A 500 29.00 45.56 -24.10
CA THR A 500 28.90 46.93 -23.59
C THR A 500 29.45 47.02 -22.16
N THR A 501 29.52 48.23 -21.61
CA THR A 501 29.96 48.47 -20.24
C THR A 501 28.99 47.90 -19.21
N LYS A 502 29.53 47.38 -18.10
CA LYS A 502 28.81 46.59 -17.09
C LYS A 502 27.73 47.34 -16.29
N ASP A 503 27.71 48.66 -16.40
CA ASP A 503 26.77 49.57 -15.74
C ASP A 503 25.40 49.68 -16.45
N HIS A 504 25.24 49.09 -17.63
CA HIS A 504 23.95 48.99 -18.31
C HIS A 504 23.01 48.00 -17.60
N GLU A 505 21.72 48.31 -17.57
CA GLU A 505 20.68 47.41 -17.06
C GLU A 505 20.05 46.62 -18.21
N TYR A 506 20.42 45.35 -18.31
CA TYR A 506 19.89 44.41 -19.31
C TYR A 506 19.18 43.24 -18.62
N ALA A 507 18.39 42.51 -19.41
CA ALA A 507 17.68 41.34 -18.94
C ALA A 507 18.69 40.26 -18.49
N VAL A 508 18.32 39.54 -17.44
CA VAL A 508 19.12 38.48 -16.84
C VAL A 508 18.25 37.24 -16.78
N CYS A 509 18.56 36.29 -17.67
CA CYS A 509 18.01 34.95 -17.59
C CYS A 509 18.98 34.04 -16.86
N LEU A 510 18.43 33.07 -16.12
CA LEU A 510 19.22 32.15 -15.32
C LEU A 510 18.94 30.73 -15.79
N VAL A 511 20.02 29.96 -15.92
CA VAL A 511 19.97 28.57 -16.31
C VAL A 511 20.61 27.69 -15.26
N ARG A 512 20.18 26.44 -15.22
CA ARG A 512 20.74 25.40 -14.39
C ARG A 512 21.02 24.17 -15.24
N GLU A 513 22.20 23.57 -15.09
CA GLU A 513 22.46 22.25 -15.68
C GLU A 513 21.49 21.25 -15.06
N TRP A 514 20.70 20.57 -15.89
CA TRP A 514 19.68 19.65 -15.43
C TRP A 514 20.10 18.22 -15.68
N LYS A 515 20.15 17.44 -14.59
CA LYS A 515 20.33 15.99 -14.64
C LYS A 515 19.00 15.35 -14.27
N LYS A 516 18.63 14.34 -15.06
CA LYS A 516 17.37 13.60 -14.90
C LYS A 516 17.29 12.85 -13.55
N GLU A 517 18.42 12.56 -12.92
CA GLU A 517 18.53 11.69 -11.73
C GLU A 517 17.97 12.27 -10.42
#